data_AF-A0AA45RQI1-F1
#
_entry.id   AF-A0AA45RQI1-F1
#
_cell.length_a   1.000
_cell.length_b   1.000
_cell.length_c   1.000
_cell.angle_alpha   90.00
_cell.angle_beta   90.00
_cell.angle_gamma   90.00
#
_symmetry.space_group_name_H-M   'P 1'
#
loop_
_entity.id
_entity.type
_entity.pdbx_description
1 polymer ?
#
loop_
_entity_poly.entity_id
_entity_poly.type
_entity_poly.pdbx_seq_one_letter_code
_entity_poly.pdbx_strand_id
1 'polypeptide(L)'
;MKPSLFAVAFVAIFSVNAVQAQPSQPAPPNPCSTKNKSALRAQLLKTPAADDAWSLTEVLLCGAKTPVNAAYLRRHMPPKIKVTSLDTDGKDEVSIAKVDAALIDSLFATGVANETELNISEDEIILRYWPNEACMNSRTLRYGKGTWRLAAIGDACD
;
A
#
# COMPACT_ATOMS: atom_id res chain seq x y z
N MET A 1 -50.44 -29.33 64.19
CA MET A 1 -50.54 -28.55 62.93
C MET A 1 -49.19 -27.86 62.71
N LYS A 2 -48.55 -28.11 61.56
CA LYS A 2 -47.17 -27.71 61.21
C LYS A 2 -47.07 -26.21 60.86
N PRO A 3 -45.94 -25.56 61.14
CA PRO A 3 -45.41 -24.50 60.30
C PRO A 3 -44.12 -24.99 59.61
N SER A 4 -43.91 -24.65 58.33
CA SER A 4 -42.56 -24.58 57.74
C SER A 4 -42.58 -23.85 56.39
N LEU A 5 -42.10 -22.61 56.46
CA LEU A 5 -41.11 -21.96 55.58
C LEU A 5 -41.12 -22.32 54.08
N PHE A 6 -41.60 -21.37 53.26
CA PHE A 6 -41.21 -21.24 51.86
C PHE A 6 -39.99 -20.31 51.77
N ALA A 7 -38.84 -20.84 51.34
CA ALA A 7 -37.67 -20.06 50.97
C ALA A 7 -37.71 -19.79 49.45
N VAL A 8 -37.77 -18.52 49.06
CA VAL A 8 -37.65 -18.05 47.68
C VAL A 8 -36.17 -17.93 47.35
N ALA A 9 -35.67 -18.77 46.45
CA ALA A 9 -34.31 -18.64 45.92
C ALA A 9 -34.31 -17.61 44.78
N PHE A 10 -33.72 -16.43 45.02
CA PHE A 10 -33.36 -15.48 43.98
C PHE A 10 -32.12 -16.00 43.23
N VAL A 11 -32.28 -16.40 41.97
CA VAL A 11 -31.15 -16.63 41.07
C VAL A 11 -30.73 -15.29 40.50
N ALA A 12 -29.62 -14.75 41.00
CA ALA A 12 -28.96 -13.59 40.40
C ALA A 12 -28.24 -14.03 39.12
N ILE A 13 -28.77 -13.62 37.96
CA ILE A 13 -28.12 -13.79 36.67
C ILE A 13 -27.07 -12.69 36.55
N PHE A 14 -25.81 -13.02 36.76
CA PHE A 14 -24.70 -12.12 36.41
C PHE A 14 -24.57 -12.09 34.89
N SER A 15 -25.00 -10.98 34.28
CA SER A 15 -24.69 -10.66 32.88
C SER A 15 -23.18 -10.41 32.76
N VAL A 16 -22.44 -11.46 32.39
CA VAL A 16 -21.05 -11.31 31.96
C VAL A 16 -21.10 -10.62 30.60
N ASN A 17 -20.85 -9.31 30.56
CA ASN A 17 -20.57 -8.60 29.31
C ASN A 17 -19.23 -9.12 28.78
N ALA A 18 -19.27 -10.22 28.03
CA ALA A 18 -18.17 -10.59 27.16
C ALA A 18 -18.08 -9.50 26.08
N VAL A 19 -17.14 -8.58 26.24
CA VAL A 19 -16.67 -7.74 25.12
C VAL A 19 -16.19 -8.73 24.07
N GLN A 20 -17.02 -8.98 23.05
CA GLN A 20 -16.63 -9.79 21.92
C GLN A 20 -15.49 -9.04 21.24
N ALA A 21 -14.25 -9.48 21.48
CA ALA A 21 -13.12 -9.09 20.66
C ALA A 21 -13.55 -9.38 19.21
N GLN A 22 -13.69 -8.34 18.41
CA GLN A 22 -13.91 -8.50 16.97
C GLN A 22 -12.84 -9.45 16.46
N PRO A 23 -13.19 -10.45 15.64
CA PRO A 23 -12.19 -11.27 14.98
C PRO A 23 -11.20 -10.30 14.33
N SER A 24 -9.94 -10.33 14.76
CA SER A 24 -8.88 -9.53 14.16
C SER A 24 -8.94 -9.81 12.67
N GLN A 25 -9.25 -8.78 11.87
CA GLN A 25 -9.30 -8.93 10.42
C GLN A 25 -7.98 -9.56 9.97
N PRO A 26 -8.00 -10.53 9.05
CA PRO A 26 -6.78 -11.13 8.54
C PRO A 26 -5.86 -10.01 8.07
N ALA A 27 -4.58 -10.06 8.47
CA ALA A 27 -3.61 -9.07 8.05
C ALA A 27 -3.65 -8.95 6.52
N PRO A 28 -3.69 -7.73 5.98
CA PRO A 28 -3.79 -7.54 4.54
C PRO A 28 -2.58 -8.17 3.83
N PRO A 29 -2.75 -8.64 2.58
CA PRO A 29 -1.73 -9.41 1.88
C PRO A 29 -0.43 -8.61 1.69
N ASN A 30 0.67 -9.12 2.25
CA ASN A 30 2.00 -8.54 2.11
C ASN A 30 2.53 -8.73 0.68
N PRO A 31 2.75 -7.67 -0.10
CA PRO A 31 3.21 -7.76 -1.49
C PRO A 31 4.63 -8.33 -1.63
N CYS A 32 5.42 -8.28 -0.56
CA CYS A 32 6.81 -8.69 -0.56
C CYS A 32 7.03 -10.17 -0.23
N SER A 33 5.96 -10.93 0.02
CA SER A 33 6.04 -12.39 0.11
C SER A 33 6.42 -13.01 -1.24
N THR A 34 7.13 -14.14 -1.23
CA THR A 34 7.56 -14.84 -2.47
C THR A 34 6.41 -15.10 -3.44
N LYS A 35 5.26 -15.54 -2.90
CA LYS A 35 4.05 -15.81 -3.69
C LYS A 35 3.54 -14.54 -4.38
N ASN A 36 3.39 -13.45 -3.63
CA ASN A 36 2.82 -12.20 -4.16
C ASN A 36 3.78 -11.51 -5.11
N LYS A 37 5.09 -11.53 -4.85
CA LYS A 37 6.12 -11.05 -5.79
C LYS A 37 6.02 -11.78 -7.15
N SER A 38 5.92 -13.11 -7.12
CA SER A 38 5.78 -13.91 -8.35
C SER A 38 4.50 -13.54 -9.12
N ALA A 39 3.38 -13.39 -8.41
CA ALA A 39 2.10 -12.99 -9.01
C ALA A 39 2.14 -11.58 -9.62
N LEU A 40 2.78 -10.61 -8.95
CA LEU A 40 2.97 -9.26 -9.48
C LEU A 40 3.90 -9.26 -10.70
N ARG A 41 5.02 -9.98 -10.63
CA ARG A 41 5.95 -10.11 -11.77
C ARG A 41 5.27 -10.72 -12.98
N ALA A 42 4.42 -11.73 -12.79
CA ALA A 42 3.69 -12.37 -13.88
C ALA A 42 2.80 -11.39 -14.66
N GLN A 43 2.21 -10.40 -13.98
CA GLN A 43 1.37 -9.36 -14.63
C GLN A 43 2.18 -8.46 -15.57
N LEU A 44 3.46 -8.23 -15.27
CA LEU A 44 4.35 -7.35 -16.04
C LEU A 44 4.99 -8.04 -17.25
N LEU A 45 4.85 -9.35 -17.43
CA LEU A 45 5.57 -10.12 -18.48
C LEU A 45 5.28 -9.64 -19.91
N LYS A 46 4.13 -9.01 -20.14
CA LYS A 46 3.73 -8.50 -21.46
C LYS A 46 4.12 -7.04 -21.70
N THR A 47 4.70 -6.38 -20.70
CA THR A 47 5.14 -4.99 -20.82
C THR A 47 6.47 -4.91 -21.57
N PRO A 48 6.74 -3.83 -22.33
CA PRO A 48 8.06 -3.56 -22.86
C PRO A 48 9.11 -3.59 -21.75
N ALA A 49 10.31 -4.13 -22.01
CA ALA A 49 11.37 -4.23 -21.00
C ALA A 49 10.89 -4.79 -19.64
N ALA A 50 10.16 -5.90 -19.65
CA ALA A 50 9.48 -6.47 -18.48
C ALA A 50 10.39 -6.65 -17.23
N ASP A 51 11.66 -7.00 -17.41
CA ASP A 51 12.60 -7.13 -16.28
C ASP A 51 12.93 -5.76 -15.64
N ASP A 52 12.98 -4.68 -16.42
CA ASP A 52 13.15 -3.31 -15.92
C ASP A 52 11.87 -2.85 -15.19
N ALA A 53 10.70 -3.11 -15.78
CA ALA A 53 9.40 -2.84 -15.15
C ALA A 53 9.28 -3.53 -13.78
N TRP A 54 9.65 -4.82 -13.74
CA TRP A 54 9.65 -5.60 -12.50
C TRP A 54 10.67 -5.06 -11.49
N SER A 55 11.91 -4.80 -11.91
CA SER A 55 12.95 -4.33 -11.00
C SER A 55 12.58 -3.00 -10.35
N LEU A 56 12.01 -2.06 -11.12
CA LEU A 56 11.54 -0.78 -10.57
C LEU A 56 10.34 -0.97 -9.62
N THR A 57 9.37 -1.80 -10.00
CA THR A 57 8.20 -2.12 -9.16
C THR A 57 8.61 -2.79 -7.85
N GLU A 58 9.52 -3.76 -7.90
CA GLU A 58 10.02 -4.48 -6.73
C GLU A 58 10.80 -3.56 -5.79
N VAL A 59 11.63 -2.66 -6.31
CA VAL A 59 12.35 -1.69 -5.47
C VAL A 59 11.38 -0.73 -4.77
N LEU A 60 10.36 -0.23 -5.48
CA LEU A 60 9.36 0.67 -4.89
C LEU A 60 8.55 0.00 -3.79
N LEU A 61 8.12 -1.25 -3.97
CA LEU A 61 7.29 -1.97 -3.01
C LEU A 61 8.07 -2.62 -1.86
N CYS A 62 9.22 -3.20 -2.19
CA CYS A 62 9.90 -4.18 -1.33
C CYS A 62 11.39 -3.90 -1.15
N GLY A 63 11.94 -2.88 -1.81
CA GLY A 63 13.34 -2.48 -1.65
C GLY A 63 13.59 -1.89 -0.26
N ALA A 64 14.58 -2.40 0.45
CA ALA A 64 15.05 -1.76 1.68
C ALA A 64 15.59 -0.35 1.39
N LYS A 65 15.38 0.58 2.33
CA LYS A 65 15.92 1.94 2.29
C LYS A 65 17.45 1.90 2.45
N THR A 66 18.15 1.78 1.33
CA THR A 66 19.61 1.67 1.26
C THR A 66 20.16 2.66 0.23
N PRO A 67 21.42 3.10 0.35
CA PRO A 67 22.03 4.00 -0.64
C PRO A 67 22.00 3.45 -2.07
N VAL A 68 22.13 2.13 -2.24
CA VAL A 68 22.09 1.46 -3.55
C VAL A 68 20.71 1.59 -4.18
N ASN A 69 19.65 1.31 -3.43
CA ASN A 69 18.27 1.41 -3.93
C ASN A 69 17.85 2.88 -4.13
N ALA A 70 18.30 3.80 -3.26
CA ALA A 70 18.05 5.22 -3.44
C ALA A 70 18.71 5.76 -4.72
N ALA A 71 19.96 5.36 -4.98
CA ALA A 71 20.65 5.70 -6.23
C ALA A 71 19.97 5.05 -7.45
N TYR A 72 19.43 3.84 -7.30
CA TYR A 72 18.61 3.21 -8.33
C TYR A 72 17.37 4.05 -8.65
N LEU A 73 16.53 4.37 -7.66
CA LEU A 73 15.34 5.20 -7.86
C LEU A 73 15.70 6.56 -8.48
N ARG A 74 16.78 7.21 -8.03
CA ARG A 74 17.23 8.49 -8.59
C ARG A 74 17.49 8.45 -10.10
N ARG A 75 18.02 7.34 -10.62
CA ARG A 75 18.29 7.15 -12.06
C ARG A 75 17.01 6.93 -12.88
N HIS A 76 15.98 6.36 -12.26
CA HIS A 76 14.68 6.13 -12.87
C HIS A 76 13.71 7.31 -12.69
N MET A 77 14.17 8.44 -12.15
CA MET A 77 13.34 9.62 -11.92
C MET A 77 13.82 10.84 -12.72
N PRO A 78 12.89 11.67 -13.24
CA PRO A 78 13.22 13.00 -13.73
C PRO A 78 13.74 13.91 -12.59
N PRO A 79 14.36 15.07 -12.88
CA PRO A 79 14.76 16.02 -11.83
C PRO A 79 13.59 16.62 -11.03
N LYS A 80 12.39 16.60 -11.61
CA LYS A 80 11.13 17.05 -11.00
C LYS A 80 10.02 16.07 -11.36
N ILE A 81 9.12 15.80 -10.43
CA ILE A 81 8.05 14.82 -10.60
C ILE A 81 6.69 15.44 -10.27
N LYS A 82 5.65 14.97 -10.98
CA LYS A 82 4.27 15.33 -10.68
C LYS A 82 3.82 14.62 -9.38
N VAL A 83 3.19 15.38 -8.50
CA VAL A 83 2.53 14.87 -7.29
C VAL A 83 1.04 15.19 -7.43
N THR A 84 0.20 14.19 -7.23
CA THR A 84 -1.26 14.36 -7.14
C THR A 84 -1.73 13.90 -5.77
N SER A 85 -2.36 14.78 -5.01
CA SER A 85 -2.99 14.41 -3.74
C SER A 85 -4.49 14.65 -3.87
N LEU A 86 -5.31 13.67 -3.47
CA LEU A 86 -6.76 13.85 -3.37
C LEU A 86 -7.13 14.16 -1.93
N ASP A 87 -7.72 15.33 -1.72
CA ASP A 87 -8.26 15.75 -0.42
C ASP A 87 -9.78 15.51 -0.35
N THR A 88 -10.35 15.61 0.85
CA THR A 88 -11.77 15.33 1.15
C THR A 88 -12.75 16.25 0.42
N ASP A 89 -12.27 17.35 -0.17
CA ASP A 89 -13.07 18.29 -0.97
C ASP A 89 -13.33 17.80 -2.42
N GLY A 90 -12.76 16.65 -2.78
CA GLY A 90 -12.96 15.98 -4.07
C GLY A 90 -12.21 16.62 -5.23
N LYS A 91 -11.22 17.48 -4.96
CA LYS A 91 -10.37 18.08 -6.00
C LYS A 91 -8.95 17.53 -5.92
N ASP A 92 -8.43 17.14 -7.08
CA ASP A 92 -7.03 16.78 -7.23
C ASP A 92 -6.14 18.01 -7.01
N GLU A 93 -5.34 18.01 -5.94
CA GLU A 93 -4.22 18.93 -5.80
C GLU A 93 -3.05 18.39 -6.63
N VAL A 94 -2.66 19.14 -7.67
CA VAL A 94 -1.52 18.79 -8.51
C VAL A 94 -0.37 19.75 -8.27
N SER A 95 0.77 19.21 -7.87
CA SER A 95 2.00 19.97 -7.67
C SER A 95 3.21 19.32 -8.37
N ILE A 96 4.34 20.04 -8.39
CA ILE A 96 5.60 19.56 -8.92
C ILE A 96 6.66 19.58 -7.82
N ALA A 97 7.16 18.42 -7.45
CA ALA A 97 8.22 18.27 -6.45
C ALA A 97 9.59 18.13 -7.12
N LYS A 98 10.63 18.71 -6.50
CA LYS A 98 12.02 18.42 -6.86
C LYS A 98 12.40 17.04 -6.36
N VAL A 99 13.12 16.26 -7.16
CA VAL A 99 13.64 14.96 -6.73
C VAL A 99 14.90 15.16 -5.91
N ASP A 100 14.73 15.19 -4.60
CA ASP A 100 15.78 15.21 -3.59
C ASP A 100 15.81 13.90 -2.78
N ALA A 101 16.72 13.84 -1.79
CA ALA A 101 16.89 12.65 -0.95
C ALA A 101 15.64 12.34 -0.11
N ALA A 102 14.99 13.37 0.44
CA ALA A 102 13.81 13.18 1.28
C ALA A 102 12.64 12.61 0.47
N LEU A 103 12.44 13.10 -0.76
CA LEU A 103 11.45 12.53 -1.66
C LEU A 103 11.78 11.08 -2.02
N ILE A 104 13.03 10.75 -2.34
CA ILE A 104 13.41 9.37 -2.68
C ILE A 104 13.17 8.42 -1.50
N ASP A 105 13.52 8.85 -0.29
CA ASP A 105 13.34 8.04 0.92
C ASP A 105 11.87 7.77 1.25
N SER A 106 10.95 8.65 0.82
CA SER A 106 9.51 8.46 0.98
C SER A 106 8.88 7.52 -0.05
N LEU A 107 9.59 7.19 -1.13
CA LEU A 107 9.07 6.31 -2.19
C LEU A 107 9.04 4.83 -1.81
N PHE A 108 9.90 4.41 -0.88
CA PHE A 108 9.98 3.01 -0.46
C PHE A 108 8.79 2.64 0.42
N ALA A 109 7.98 1.70 -0.07
CA ALA A 109 6.80 1.20 0.62
C ALA A 109 7.08 -0.06 1.48
N THR A 110 8.33 -0.50 1.55
CA THR A 110 8.74 -1.70 2.30
C THR A 110 8.29 -1.62 3.76
N GLY A 111 7.52 -2.62 4.19
CA GLY A 111 7.01 -2.71 5.56
C GLY A 111 5.75 -1.90 5.84
N VAL A 112 5.27 -1.11 4.87
CA VAL A 112 4.00 -0.37 4.99
C VAL A 112 3.00 -0.70 3.89
N ALA A 113 3.44 -1.13 2.70
CA ALA A 113 2.53 -1.51 1.64
C ALA A 113 1.70 -2.74 2.03
N ASN A 114 0.41 -2.52 2.20
CA ASN A 114 -0.60 -3.57 2.28
C ASN A 114 -1.47 -3.48 1.03
N GLU A 115 -1.88 -4.62 0.48
CA GLU A 115 -2.71 -4.70 -0.73
C GLU A 115 -2.08 -3.97 -1.93
N THR A 116 -1.87 -4.67 -3.04
CA THR A 116 -1.21 -4.05 -4.19
C THR A 116 -1.95 -4.32 -5.45
N GLU A 117 -2.16 -3.26 -6.23
CA GLU A 117 -2.78 -3.33 -7.54
C GLU A 117 -1.86 -2.73 -8.60
N LEU A 118 -1.89 -3.36 -9.77
CA LEU A 118 -1.23 -2.87 -10.97
C LEU A 118 -2.29 -2.64 -12.04
N ASN A 119 -2.43 -1.39 -12.49
CA ASN A 119 -3.14 -1.09 -13.73
C ASN A 119 -2.09 -0.91 -14.82
N ILE A 120 -2.15 -1.73 -15.86
CA ILE A 120 -1.09 -1.86 -16.88
C ILE A 120 -1.65 -1.50 -18.24
N SER A 121 -1.01 -0.55 -18.92
CA SER A 121 -1.16 -0.29 -20.36
C SER A 121 0.16 -0.60 -21.08
N GLU A 122 0.23 -0.30 -22.38
CA GLU A 122 1.42 -0.53 -23.20
C GLU A 122 2.64 0.28 -22.72
N ASP A 123 2.42 1.53 -22.29
CA ASP A 123 3.46 2.49 -21.95
C ASP A 123 3.35 3.05 -20.53
N GLU A 124 2.36 2.61 -19.76
CA GLU A 124 2.10 3.09 -18.40
C GLU A 124 1.80 1.93 -17.43
N ILE A 125 2.36 2.02 -16.22
CA ILE A 125 2.01 1.14 -15.10
C ILE A 125 1.62 2.04 -13.93
N ILE A 126 0.41 1.87 -13.42
CA ILE A 126 -0.03 2.53 -12.19
C ILE A 126 0.00 1.48 -11.08
N LEU A 127 0.99 1.62 -10.19
CA LEU A 127 1.11 0.85 -8.98
C LEU A 127 0.33 1.55 -7.85
N ARG A 128 -0.59 0.85 -7.20
CA ARG A 128 -1.31 1.33 -6.01
C ARG A 128 -1.05 0.41 -4.82
N TYR A 129 -0.99 1.00 -3.64
CA TYR A 129 -0.91 0.28 -2.37
C TYR A 129 -1.54 1.06 -1.22
N TRP A 130 -1.96 0.36 -0.18
CA TRP A 130 -2.62 0.94 0.99
C TRP A 130 -1.71 0.84 2.21
N PRO A 131 -1.06 1.93 2.66
CA PRO A 131 -0.33 1.93 3.92
C PRO A 131 -1.21 1.64 5.14
N ASN A 132 -2.49 1.99 5.06
CA ASN A 132 -3.52 1.77 6.08
C ASN A 132 -4.92 1.82 5.42
N GLU A 133 -5.98 1.66 6.20
CA GLU A 133 -7.36 1.65 5.70
C GLU A 133 -7.88 2.99 5.17
N ALA A 134 -7.27 4.10 5.58
CA ALA A 134 -7.71 5.45 5.24
C ALA A 134 -6.97 6.05 4.05
N CYS A 135 -5.80 5.52 3.69
CA CYS A 135 -4.92 6.10 2.69
C CYS A 135 -4.56 5.09 1.60
N MET A 136 -4.61 5.55 0.35
CA MET A 136 -4.00 4.90 -0.80
C MET A 136 -2.81 5.72 -1.29
N ASN A 137 -1.72 5.05 -1.65
CA ASN A 137 -0.58 5.63 -2.35
C ASN A 137 -0.51 5.07 -3.77
N SER A 138 -0.05 5.89 -4.71
CA SER A 138 0.16 5.52 -6.10
C SER A 138 1.52 5.95 -6.63
N ARG A 139 2.04 5.15 -7.57
CA ARG A 139 3.27 5.40 -8.33
C ARG A 139 2.97 5.12 -9.79
N THR A 140 3.13 6.13 -10.65
CA THR A 140 2.93 5.98 -12.09
C THR A 140 4.28 5.83 -12.77
N LEU A 141 4.52 4.68 -13.38
CA LEU A 141 5.68 4.40 -14.21
C LEU A 141 5.30 4.64 -15.67
N ARG A 142 6.21 5.26 -16.44
CA ARG A 142 6.07 5.40 -17.89
C ARG A 142 7.27 4.82 -18.62
N TYR A 143 6.98 4.10 -19.69
CA TYR A 143 7.99 3.57 -20.59
C TYR A 143 8.37 4.63 -21.62
N GLY A 144 9.68 4.82 -21.81
CA GLY A 144 10.17 5.72 -22.84
C GLY A 144 11.68 5.64 -23.00
N LYS A 145 12.13 5.68 -24.26
CA LYS A 145 13.57 5.56 -24.60
C LYS A 145 14.17 4.25 -24.05
N GLY A 146 13.43 3.14 -24.13
CA GLY A 146 13.93 1.81 -23.77
C GLY A 146 13.92 1.47 -22.28
N THR A 147 13.36 2.31 -21.40
CA THR A 147 13.35 2.07 -19.95
C THR A 147 12.10 2.64 -19.28
N TRP A 148 11.70 2.02 -18.18
CA TRP A 148 10.67 2.50 -17.28
C TRP A 148 11.21 3.57 -16.34
N ARG A 149 10.43 4.64 -16.17
CA ARG A 149 10.75 5.72 -15.25
C ARG A 149 9.54 6.07 -14.39
N LEU A 150 9.78 6.46 -13.15
CA LEU A 150 8.74 7.01 -12.29
C LEU A 150 8.39 8.42 -12.79
N ALA A 151 7.15 8.59 -13.24
CA ALA A 151 6.67 9.80 -13.91
C ALA A 151 5.76 10.66 -13.00
N ALA A 152 5.02 10.02 -12.11
CA ALA A 152 4.19 10.69 -11.12
C ALA A 152 4.10 9.85 -9.83
N ILE A 153 3.81 10.54 -8.74
CA ILE A 153 3.37 9.94 -7.49
C ILE A 153 2.03 10.54 -7.09
N GLY A 154 1.28 9.83 -6.28
CA GLY A 154 0.12 10.44 -5.65
C GLY A 154 -0.36 9.67 -4.44
N ASP A 155 -1.32 10.27 -3.78
CA ASP A 155 -1.95 9.78 -2.58
C ASP A 155 -3.41 10.24 -2.53
N ALA A 156 -4.23 9.48 -1.81
CA ALA A 156 -5.61 9.81 -1.52
C ALA A 156 -5.90 9.31 -0.12
N CYS A 157 -6.32 10.20 0.78
CA CYS A 157 -6.61 9.87 2.17
C CYS A 157 -7.97 10.44 2.58
N ASP A 158 -8.72 9.68 3.37
CA ASP A 158 -9.99 10.09 4.01
C ASP A 158 -9.78 10.75 5.39
#